data_AF-A0A2P1UEM0-F1
#
_entry.id   AF-A0A2P1UEM0-F1
#
_cell.length_a   1.000
_cell.length_b   1.000
_cell.length_c   1.000
_cell.angle_alpha   90.00
_cell.angle_beta   90.00
_cell.angle_gamma   90.00
#
_symmetry.space_group_name_H-M   'P 1'
#
loop_
_entity.id
_entity.type
_entity.pdbx_description
1 polymer ?
#
loop_
_entity_poly.entity_id
_entity_poly.type
_entity_poly.pdbx_seq_one_letter_code
_entity_poly.pdbx_strand_id
1 'polypeptide(L)'
;MAYLLFKMDLPTSRTNQFRQGKLHVMEGNTSIKSWTATSGYAPYQCLNDQSTRAKGPIPSCSKVGITNYSVSTSPINHANTPGIRSNFYHILNSRWSEGRIFVNGIARSQFGIHFDDRSPGSAGCIVIRTRSEWNDYDQYLKAYRQRGHNRIDLIVQYNGSSPLLPQSQVFTVQQPTSGQNQPVNTSITFSGTAKPEVSKIIALVGPGGPFKIAELTSAGATWRFDYKFLNRGVNRPFTFQAYNSSGRLLQTISFRLTII
;
A
#
# COMPACT_ATOMS: atom_id res chain seq x y z
N MET A 1 -9.71 14.46 -5.97
CA MET A 1 -9.83 13.11 -6.56
C MET A 1 -10.28 12.16 -5.46
N ALA A 2 -11.23 11.27 -5.73
CA ALA A 2 -11.78 10.37 -4.72
C ALA A 2 -10.83 9.19 -4.45
N TYR A 3 -10.86 8.65 -3.23
CA TYR A 3 -10.15 7.43 -2.85
C TYR A 3 -11.00 6.55 -1.93
N LEU A 4 -10.63 5.28 -1.81
CA LEU A 4 -11.25 4.34 -0.88
C LEU A 4 -10.48 4.28 0.44
N LEU A 5 -11.21 4.21 1.55
CA LEU A 5 -10.64 4.09 2.89
C LEU A 5 -11.29 2.93 3.62
N PHE A 6 -10.56 1.83 3.81
CA PHE A 6 -11.00 0.70 4.61
C PHE A 6 -10.47 0.82 6.04
N LYS A 7 -11.40 0.83 7.01
CA LYS A 7 -11.13 0.90 8.46
C LYS A 7 -11.77 -0.28 9.16
N MET A 8 -11.06 -0.90 10.10
CA MET A 8 -11.62 -1.91 11.01
C MET A 8 -10.86 -1.86 12.34
N ASP A 9 -11.51 -2.23 13.45
CA ASP A 9 -10.82 -2.36 14.73
C ASP A 9 -10.38 -3.80 14.94
N LEU A 10 -9.07 -3.99 15.11
CA LEU A 10 -8.40 -5.27 15.28
C LEU A 10 -7.75 -5.37 16.66
N PRO A 11 -8.03 -6.41 17.47
CA PRO A 11 -7.30 -6.67 18.70
C PRO A 11 -5.82 -6.98 18.43
N THR A 12 -5.00 -6.92 19.48
CA THR A 12 -3.59 -7.32 19.43
C THR A 12 -3.40 -8.85 19.40
N SER A 13 -4.38 -9.60 19.91
CA SER A 13 -4.38 -11.07 19.95
C SER A 13 -5.64 -11.65 19.30
N ARG A 14 -5.60 -12.95 18.98
CA ARG A 14 -6.71 -13.66 18.35
C ARG A 14 -7.94 -13.71 19.25
N THR A 15 -9.10 -13.54 18.65
CA THR A 15 -10.41 -13.70 19.29
C THR A 15 -11.33 -14.45 18.34
N ASN A 16 -12.27 -15.26 18.84
CA ASN A 16 -13.28 -15.90 17.98
C ASN A 16 -14.39 -14.93 17.55
N GLN A 17 -14.36 -13.68 18.01
CA GLN A 17 -15.31 -12.66 17.60
C GLN A 17 -15.09 -12.25 16.15
N PHE A 18 -16.12 -12.40 15.32
CA PHE A 18 -16.12 -11.86 13.97
C PHE A 18 -16.28 -10.33 14.02
N ARG A 19 -15.36 -9.63 13.34
CA ARG A 19 -15.26 -8.19 13.33
C ARG A 19 -15.57 -7.63 11.96
N GLN A 20 -16.21 -6.48 11.97
CA GLN A 20 -16.56 -5.71 10.80
C GLN A 20 -16.00 -4.30 10.94
N GLY A 21 -15.80 -3.69 9.79
CA GLY A 21 -15.36 -2.32 9.63
C GLY A 21 -16.18 -1.63 8.55
N LYS A 22 -15.61 -0.58 7.99
CA LYS A 22 -16.24 0.23 6.95
C LYS A 22 -15.27 0.46 5.80
N LEU A 23 -15.77 0.34 4.58
CA LEU A 23 -15.13 0.81 3.36
C LEU A 23 -15.79 2.13 2.98
N HIS A 24 -15.04 3.22 3.00
CA HIS A 24 -15.53 4.55 2.67
C HIS A 24 -15.07 4.98 1.27
N VAL A 25 -15.87 5.80 0.62
CA VAL A 25 -15.41 6.69 -0.45
C VAL A 25 -15.12 8.05 0.19
N MET A 26 -13.92 8.54 -0.04
CA MET A 26 -13.42 9.79 0.52
C MET A 26 -13.16 10.80 -0.58
N GLU A 27 -13.59 12.04 -0.36
CA GLU A 27 -13.16 13.22 -1.11
C GLU A 27 -12.46 14.18 -0.14
N GLY A 28 -11.13 14.26 -0.25
CA GLY A 28 -10.31 14.89 0.79
C GLY A 28 -10.47 14.16 2.12
N ASN A 29 -10.99 14.88 3.13
CA ASN A 29 -11.24 14.33 4.47
C ASN A 29 -12.71 13.94 4.71
N THR A 30 -13.58 14.12 3.71
CA THR A 30 -15.01 13.87 3.84
C THR A 30 -15.37 12.49 3.30
N SER A 31 -16.03 11.67 4.13
CA SER A 31 -16.62 10.42 3.68
C SER A 31 -17.95 10.72 2.98
N ILE A 32 -18.01 10.52 1.67
CA ILE A 32 -19.22 10.75 0.86
C ILE A 32 -20.07 9.50 0.69
N LYS A 33 -19.50 8.31 0.96
CA LYS A 33 -20.20 7.02 0.88
C LYS A 33 -19.52 6.01 1.78
N SER A 34 -20.26 5.02 2.29
CA SER A 34 -19.65 3.95 3.10
C SER A 34 -20.44 2.65 3.03
N TRP A 35 -19.73 1.53 3.14
CA TRP A 35 -20.30 0.18 3.17
C TRP A 35 -19.72 -0.63 4.31
N THR A 36 -20.53 -1.49 4.91
CA THR A 36 -20.08 -2.47 5.90
C THR A 36 -19.22 -3.53 5.23
N ALA A 37 -17.99 -3.67 5.70
CA ALA A 37 -17.02 -4.57 5.10
C ALA A 37 -16.18 -5.27 6.17
N THR A 38 -15.54 -6.39 5.81
CA THR A 38 -14.64 -7.13 6.70
C THR A 38 -13.36 -7.51 5.96
N SER A 39 -12.34 -7.93 6.70
CA SER A 39 -11.18 -8.62 6.15
C SER A 39 -10.61 -9.62 7.14
N GLY A 40 -10.17 -10.77 6.64
CA GLY A 40 -9.71 -11.88 7.48
C GLY A 40 -10.86 -12.78 7.95
N TYR A 41 -10.51 -13.97 8.42
CA TYR A 41 -11.40 -14.95 9.03
C TYR A 41 -11.45 -14.73 10.54
N ALA A 42 -12.61 -14.86 11.20
CA ALA A 42 -12.85 -14.39 12.57
C ALA A 42 -11.72 -14.68 13.60
N PRO A 43 -11.21 -15.92 13.74
CA PRO A 43 -10.11 -16.23 14.67
C PRO A 43 -8.77 -15.57 14.33
N TYR A 44 -8.63 -15.02 13.13
CA TYR A 44 -7.41 -14.41 12.59
C TYR A 44 -7.58 -12.91 12.32
N GLN A 45 -8.62 -12.28 12.86
CA GLN A 45 -8.81 -10.83 12.79
C GLN A 45 -8.09 -10.14 13.96
N CYS A 46 -6.76 -10.15 13.94
CA CYS A 46 -5.93 -9.39 14.87
C CYS A 46 -4.75 -8.72 14.15
N LEU A 47 -4.13 -7.74 14.80
CA LEU A 47 -3.00 -6.99 14.22
C LEU A 47 -1.83 -7.89 13.81
N ASN A 48 -1.56 -8.93 14.60
CA ASN A 48 -0.46 -9.87 14.36
C ASN A 48 -0.74 -10.86 13.23
N ASP A 49 -1.99 -11.02 12.80
CA ASP A 49 -2.36 -11.95 11.74
C ASP A 49 -2.29 -11.36 10.33
N GLN A 50 -1.88 -10.10 10.17
CA GLN A 50 -1.69 -9.50 8.83
C GLN A 50 -0.64 -10.25 7.97
N SER A 51 0.30 -10.98 8.57
CA SER A 51 1.21 -11.89 7.83
C SER A 51 0.63 -13.29 7.59
N THR A 52 -0.49 -13.66 8.23
CA THR A 52 -1.05 -15.02 8.19
C THR A 52 -1.70 -15.30 6.84
N ARG A 53 -1.06 -16.15 6.03
CA ARG A 53 -1.54 -16.57 4.71
C ARG A 53 -2.91 -17.26 4.81
N ALA A 54 -3.74 -17.06 3.78
CA ALA A 54 -5.05 -17.67 3.59
C ALA A 54 -6.12 -17.38 4.67
N LYS A 55 -5.81 -16.58 5.71
CA LYS A 55 -6.72 -16.39 6.85
C LYS A 55 -6.73 -14.97 7.41
N GLY A 56 -5.55 -14.33 7.45
CA GLY A 56 -5.40 -13.03 8.07
C GLY A 56 -6.02 -11.90 7.24
N PRO A 57 -6.30 -10.74 7.86
CA PRO A 57 -6.77 -9.55 7.14
C PRO A 57 -5.78 -9.09 6.07
N ILE A 58 -6.27 -8.24 5.16
CA ILE A 58 -5.39 -7.47 4.27
C ILE A 58 -4.40 -6.67 5.13
N PRO A 59 -3.11 -6.65 4.79
CA PRO A 59 -2.16 -5.82 5.54
C PRO A 59 -2.49 -4.33 5.44
N SER A 60 -2.33 -3.60 6.54
CA SER A 60 -2.48 -2.14 6.53
C SER A 60 -1.36 -1.49 5.73
N CYS A 61 -1.64 -0.33 5.13
CA CYS A 61 -0.65 0.42 4.38
C CYS A 61 0.60 0.74 5.23
N SER A 62 0.40 1.10 6.50
CA SER A 62 1.47 1.35 7.47
C SER A 62 2.32 0.10 7.75
N LYS A 63 1.71 -1.09 7.84
CA LYS A 63 2.42 -2.34 8.15
C LYS A 63 3.36 -2.79 7.03
N VAL A 64 3.00 -2.51 5.77
CA VAL A 64 3.82 -2.84 4.58
C VAL A 64 4.61 -1.66 4.03
N GLY A 65 4.51 -0.50 4.68
CA GLY A 65 5.25 0.71 4.31
C GLY A 65 4.87 1.31 2.96
N ILE A 66 3.61 1.15 2.50
CA ILE A 66 3.08 1.80 1.29
C ILE A 66 2.13 2.93 1.66
N THR A 67 1.91 3.89 0.75
CA THR A 67 0.93 4.97 0.93
C THR A 67 -0.49 4.47 0.71
N ASN A 68 -0.67 3.64 -0.31
CA ASN A 68 -1.96 3.11 -0.73
C ASN A 68 -1.78 1.85 -1.58
N TYR A 69 -2.82 1.03 -1.57
CA TYR A 69 -3.10 0.09 -2.63
C TYR A 69 -3.83 0.80 -3.79
N SER A 70 -4.05 0.09 -4.88
CA SER A 70 -4.84 0.56 -6.01
C SER A 70 -5.86 -0.48 -6.41
N VAL A 71 -7.12 -0.11 -6.57
CA VAL A 71 -8.21 -0.99 -6.96
C VAL A 71 -8.49 -0.79 -8.44
N SER A 72 -8.43 -1.87 -9.23
CA SER A 72 -8.90 -1.86 -10.61
C SER A 72 -10.40 -1.58 -10.63
N THR A 73 -10.88 -0.64 -11.45
CA THR A 73 -12.34 -0.40 -11.61
C THR A 73 -12.99 -1.30 -12.66
N SER A 74 -12.19 -2.12 -13.35
CA SER A 74 -12.66 -3.22 -14.17
C SER A 74 -12.63 -4.50 -13.34
N PRO A 75 -13.79 -5.06 -12.96
CA PRO A 75 -13.83 -6.30 -12.21
C PRO A 75 -13.58 -7.51 -13.10
N ILE A 76 -13.15 -8.60 -12.50
CA ILE A 76 -13.24 -9.93 -13.09
C ILE A 76 -14.55 -10.56 -12.62
N ASN A 77 -15.33 -11.10 -13.56
CA ASN A 77 -16.56 -11.81 -13.20
C ASN A 77 -16.20 -13.16 -12.58
N HIS A 78 -16.44 -13.28 -11.27
CA HIS A 78 -16.23 -14.52 -10.52
C HIS A 78 -17.54 -15.14 -10.04
N ALA A 79 -18.71 -14.75 -10.55
CA ALA A 79 -20.01 -15.16 -10.01
C ALA A 79 -20.18 -16.69 -9.79
N ASN A 80 -19.43 -17.52 -10.53
CA ASN A 80 -19.43 -18.99 -10.43
C ASN A 80 -18.31 -19.58 -9.55
N THR A 81 -17.51 -18.77 -8.85
CA THR A 81 -16.38 -19.22 -8.01
C THR A 81 -16.84 -19.42 -6.56
N PRO A 82 -16.64 -20.60 -5.94
CA PRO A 82 -16.93 -20.81 -4.53
C PRO A 82 -16.19 -19.80 -3.62
N GLY A 83 -16.92 -19.06 -2.77
CA GLY A 83 -16.37 -18.01 -1.89
C GLY A 83 -16.27 -16.61 -2.51
N ILE A 84 -16.55 -16.44 -3.81
CA ILE A 84 -16.61 -15.13 -4.48
C ILE A 84 -17.84 -15.14 -5.40
N ARG A 85 -19.02 -14.80 -4.89
CA ARG A 85 -20.30 -14.88 -5.63
C ARG A 85 -20.71 -13.53 -6.21
N SER A 86 -19.73 -12.87 -6.82
CA SER A 86 -19.87 -11.54 -7.41
C SER A 86 -18.72 -11.23 -8.36
N ASN A 87 -18.76 -10.04 -8.96
CA ASN A 87 -17.57 -9.39 -9.49
C ASN A 87 -16.47 -9.32 -8.41
N PHE A 88 -15.23 -9.43 -8.85
CA PHE A 88 -14.04 -9.33 -8.00
C PHE A 88 -13.16 -8.19 -8.50
N TYR A 89 -13.03 -7.14 -7.69
CA TYR A 89 -12.21 -5.97 -8.02
C TYR A 89 -10.81 -6.17 -7.46
N HIS A 90 -9.80 -6.31 -8.34
CA HIS A 90 -8.43 -6.57 -7.93
C HIS A 90 -7.84 -5.41 -7.12
N ILE A 91 -7.27 -5.74 -5.96
CA ILE A 91 -6.43 -4.83 -5.19
C ILE A 91 -4.97 -5.10 -5.58
N LEU A 92 -4.35 -4.09 -6.16
CA LEU A 92 -2.97 -4.08 -6.63
C LEU A 92 -2.10 -3.29 -5.67
N ASN A 93 -0.83 -3.68 -5.54
CA ASN A 93 0.17 -2.83 -4.92
C ASN A 93 0.84 -1.97 -6.02
N SER A 94 0.93 -0.66 -5.79
CA SER A 94 1.61 0.29 -6.69
C SER A 94 3.13 0.08 -6.80
N ARG A 95 3.76 -0.59 -5.82
CA ARG A 95 5.22 -0.83 -5.75
C ARG A 95 5.71 -2.11 -6.43
N TRP A 96 4.84 -3.07 -6.74
CA TRP A 96 5.26 -4.37 -7.26
C TRP A 96 4.36 -4.80 -8.43
N SER A 97 4.94 -4.88 -9.63
CA SER A 97 4.31 -5.39 -10.86
C SER A 97 3.75 -6.81 -10.72
N GLU A 98 4.15 -7.56 -9.68
CA GLU A 98 3.70 -8.93 -9.39
C GLU A 98 2.54 -9.02 -8.38
N GLY A 99 2.03 -7.91 -7.85
CA GLY A 99 0.87 -7.92 -6.93
C GLY A 99 1.12 -8.57 -5.56
N ARG A 100 2.39 -8.88 -5.23
CA ARG A 100 2.82 -9.44 -3.94
C ARG A 100 3.24 -8.34 -2.97
N ILE A 101 2.93 -8.53 -1.69
CA ILE A 101 3.39 -7.70 -0.57
C ILE A 101 4.04 -8.59 0.49
N PHE A 102 5.09 -8.10 1.13
CA PHE A 102 5.77 -8.83 2.20
C PHE A 102 5.43 -8.23 3.55
N VAL A 103 4.94 -9.05 4.47
CA VAL A 103 4.67 -8.68 5.88
C VAL A 103 5.49 -9.62 6.76
N ASN A 104 6.40 -9.07 7.56
CA ASN A 104 7.31 -9.86 8.39
C ASN A 104 8.03 -10.98 7.59
N GLY A 105 8.49 -10.67 6.37
CA GLY A 105 9.14 -11.65 5.47
C GLY A 105 8.20 -12.62 4.74
N ILE A 106 6.90 -12.62 5.03
CA ILE A 106 5.92 -13.51 4.39
C ILE A 106 5.22 -12.81 3.22
N ALA A 107 5.26 -13.46 2.05
CA ALA A 107 4.53 -12.99 0.87
C ALA A 107 3.02 -13.21 1.00
N ARG A 108 2.25 -12.16 0.70
CA ARG A 108 0.79 -12.16 0.53
C ARG A 108 0.43 -11.56 -0.83
N SER A 109 -0.66 -11.99 -1.45
CA SER A 109 -1.11 -11.52 -2.77
C SER A 109 -2.56 -11.90 -3.02
N GLN A 110 -3.06 -11.61 -4.24
CA GLN A 110 -4.39 -12.00 -4.73
C GLN A 110 -5.53 -11.42 -3.88
N PHE A 111 -5.38 -10.17 -3.50
CA PHE A 111 -6.40 -9.44 -2.77
C PHE A 111 -7.45 -8.88 -3.73
N GLY A 112 -8.68 -8.77 -3.26
CA GLY A 112 -9.73 -8.05 -3.97
C GLY A 112 -10.83 -7.53 -3.07
N ILE A 113 -11.73 -6.77 -3.68
CA ILE A 113 -13.00 -6.36 -3.09
C ILE A 113 -14.12 -7.16 -3.75
N HIS A 114 -14.91 -7.86 -2.94
CA HIS A 114 -16.03 -8.67 -3.43
C HIS A 114 -17.15 -8.79 -2.38
N PHE A 115 -18.23 -9.47 -2.76
CA PHE A 115 -19.28 -9.92 -1.88
C PHE A 115 -19.20 -11.43 -1.66
N ASP A 116 -19.50 -11.88 -0.44
CA ASP A 116 -19.65 -13.28 -0.06
C ASP A 116 -20.79 -13.41 0.94
N ASP A 117 -21.79 -14.23 0.60
CA ASP A 117 -23.00 -14.49 1.39
C ASP A 117 -22.87 -15.66 2.37
N ARG A 118 -21.75 -16.41 2.34
CA ARG A 118 -21.62 -17.70 3.03
C ARG A 118 -20.42 -17.79 3.96
N SER A 119 -19.33 -17.08 3.70
CA SER A 119 -18.16 -17.11 4.57
C SER A 119 -18.21 -16.02 5.65
N PRO A 120 -17.94 -16.35 6.94
CA PRO A 120 -17.84 -15.37 8.01
C PRO A 120 -16.49 -14.63 7.98
N GLY A 121 -15.93 -14.37 6.79
CA GLY A 121 -14.64 -13.71 6.62
C GLY A 121 -13.96 -14.02 5.30
N SER A 122 -12.72 -13.56 5.14
CA SER A 122 -11.92 -13.72 3.92
C SER A 122 -10.48 -14.16 4.19
N ALA A 123 -9.78 -14.61 3.16
CA ALA A 123 -8.34 -14.87 3.18
C ALA A 123 -7.47 -13.60 3.03
N GLY A 124 -8.02 -12.44 3.40
CA GLY A 124 -7.40 -11.12 3.23
C GLY A 124 -8.02 -10.24 2.14
N CYS A 125 -9.13 -10.65 1.54
CA CYS A 125 -9.94 -9.73 0.72
C CYS A 125 -10.70 -8.73 1.61
N ILE A 126 -11.18 -7.64 1.01
CA ILE A 126 -12.19 -6.79 1.64
C ILE A 126 -13.54 -7.29 1.17
N VAL A 127 -14.39 -7.74 2.10
CA VAL A 127 -15.68 -8.35 1.76
C VAL A 127 -16.80 -7.45 2.23
N ILE A 128 -17.59 -6.92 1.28
CA ILE A 128 -18.83 -6.19 1.58
C ILE A 128 -19.88 -7.19 2.03
N ARG A 129 -20.64 -6.86 3.08
CA ARG A 129 -21.40 -7.85 3.85
C ARG A 129 -22.83 -8.05 3.41
N THR A 130 -23.41 -7.11 2.67
CA THR A 130 -24.80 -7.23 2.20
C THR A 130 -24.86 -7.09 0.67
N ARG A 131 -25.82 -7.78 0.05
CA ARG A 131 -26.02 -7.70 -1.41
C ARG A 131 -26.40 -6.29 -1.85
N SER A 132 -27.19 -5.57 -1.04
CA SER A 132 -27.60 -4.19 -1.32
C SER A 132 -26.38 -3.25 -1.35
N GLU A 133 -25.54 -3.27 -0.30
CA GLU A 133 -24.30 -2.49 -0.27
C GLU A 133 -23.34 -2.89 -1.39
N TRP A 134 -23.30 -4.18 -1.74
CA TRP A 134 -22.48 -4.65 -2.86
C TRP A 134 -22.91 -4.07 -4.21
N ASN A 135 -24.21 -4.13 -4.52
CA ASN A 135 -24.73 -3.58 -5.77
C ASN A 135 -24.45 -2.08 -5.88
N ASP A 136 -24.58 -1.39 -4.75
CA ASP A 136 -24.32 0.04 -4.64
C ASP A 136 -22.82 0.41 -4.78
N TYR A 137 -21.92 -0.45 -4.30
CA TYR A 137 -20.48 -0.37 -4.55
C TYR A 137 -20.12 -0.63 -6.02
N ASP A 138 -20.67 -1.71 -6.61
CA ASP A 138 -20.42 -2.10 -8.01
C ASP A 138 -20.87 -0.98 -8.96
N GLN A 139 -22.05 -0.39 -8.70
CA GLN A 139 -22.55 0.77 -9.44
C GLN A 139 -21.65 1.99 -9.29
N TYR A 140 -21.13 2.27 -8.08
CA TYR A 140 -20.21 3.38 -7.86
C TYR A 140 -18.93 3.22 -8.70
N LEU A 141 -18.26 2.05 -8.66
CA LEU A 141 -17.05 1.85 -9.45
C LEU A 141 -17.31 1.80 -10.96
N LYS A 142 -18.47 1.29 -11.38
CA LYS A 142 -18.90 1.36 -12.79
C LYS A 142 -18.99 2.82 -13.26
N ALA A 143 -19.65 3.69 -12.49
CA ALA A 143 -19.76 5.11 -12.81
C ALA A 143 -18.39 5.82 -12.78
N TYR A 144 -17.54 5.49 -11.80
CA TYR A 144 -16.17 6.03 -11.71
C TYR A 144 -15.33 5.66 -12.95
N ARG A 145 -15.44 4.41 -13.42
CA ARG A 145 -14.82 3.93 -14.66
C ARG A 145 -15.34 4.64 -15.90
N GLN A 146 -16.66 4.86 -16.00
CA GLN A 146 -17.28 5.57 -17.12
C GLN A 146 -16.79 7.03 -17.27
N ARG A 147 -16.28 7.62 -16.19
CA ARG A 147 -15.60 8.94 -16.20
C ARG A 147 -14.13 8.88 -16.61
N GLY A 148 -13.63 7.71 -17.05
CA GLY A 148 -12.27 7.51 -17.52
C GLY A 148 -11.27 7.05 -16.45
N HIS A 149 -11.72 6.78 -15.22
CA HIS A 149 -10.83 6.35 -14.14
C HIS A 149 -10.75 4.83 -14.04
N ASN A 150 -9.66 4.25 -14.53
CA ASN A 150 -9.45 2.79 -14.55
C ASN A 150 -8.95 2.21 -13.21
N ARG A 151 -8.57 3.09 -12.26
CA ARG A 151 -8.11 2.73 -10.92
C ARG A 151 -8.57 3.75 -9.88
N ILE A 152 -8.76 3.30 -8.65
CA ILE A 152 -9.00 4.15 -7.47
C ILE A 152 -8.04 3.76 -6.35
N ASP A 153 -7.46 4.73 -5.65
CA ASP A 153 -6.56 4.45 -4.53
C ASP A 153 -7.34 3.83 -3.36
N LEU A 154 -6.71 2.91 -2.64
CA LEU A 154 -7.26 2.27 -1.46
C LEU A 154 -6.28 2.37 -0.30
N ILE A 155 -6.74 2.97 0.78
CA ILE A 155 -6.02 3.09 2.04
C ILE A 155 -6.61 2.08 3.03
N VAL A 156 -5.76 1.24 3.62
CA VAL A 156 -6.15 0.20 4.60
C VAL A 156 -5.63 0.55 5.98
N GLN A 157 -6.52 0.52 6.97
CA GLN A 157 -6.33 1.11 8.29
C GLN A 157 -6.89 0.22 9.40
N TYR A 158 -6.20 0.12 10.53
CA TYR A 158 -6.72 -0.59 11.71
C TYR A 158 -6.58 0.22 13.01
N ASN A 159 -7.58 0.18 13.90
CA ASN A 159 -7.59 0.86 15.23
C ASN A 159 -7.35 2.36 15.19
N GLY A 160 -7.86 3.05 14.17
CA GLY A 160 -7.57 4.48 14.02
C GLY A 160 -6.07 4.79 13.87
N SER A 161 -5.22 3.79 13.56
CA SER A 161 -3.89 4.08 13.05
C SER A 161 -4.11 4.94 11.83
N SER A 162 -3.83 6.24 11.97
CA SER A 162 -3.96 7.16 10.86
C SER A 162 -3.20 6.57 9.71
N PRO A 163 -3.72 6.72 8.49
CA PRO A 163 -2.96 6.25 7.38
C PRO A 163 -1.72 7.13 7.45
N LEU A 164 -0.62 6.66 6.90
CA LEU A 164 0.07 7.65 6.12
C LEU A 164 -1.03 8.10 5.15
N LEU A 165 -1.71 9.22 5.44
CA LEU A 165 -2.46 9.98 4.47
C LEU A 165 -1.53 10.10 3.23
N PRO A 166 -1.87 10.79 2.16
CA PRO A 166 -0.81 11.58 1.54
C PRO A 166 -0.25 12.46 2.66
N GLN A 167 0.71 11.92 3.44
CA GLN A 167 1.45 12.59 4.47
C GLN A 167 2.12 13.64 3.63
N SER A 168 1.57 14.84 3.73
CA SER A 168 1.84 15.98 2.86
C SER A 168 3.31 15.91 2.46
N GLN A 169 3.60 15.44 1.23
CA GLN A 169 4.86 14.77 0.90
C GLN A 169 6.03 15.47 1.57
N VAL A 170 6.61 14.85 2.61
CA VAL A 170 7.62 15.51 3.44
C VAL A 170 9.00 15.42 2.81
N PHE A 171 9.17 14.48 1.88
CA PHE A 171 10.32 14.46 0.99
C PHE A 171 9.99 13.88 -0.39
N THR A 172 10.75 14.31 -1.40
CA THR A 172 10.70 13.80 -2.78
C THR A 172 12.04 13.17 -3.15
N VAL A 173 12.03 12.21 -4.08
CA VAL A 173 13.21 11.82 -4.86
C VAL A 173 12.91 12.22 -6.31
N GLN A 174 13.63 13.22 -6.81
CA GLN A 174 13.45 13.80 -8.13
C GLN A 174 14.38 13.15 -9.16
N GLN A 175 15.61 12.81 -8.75
CA GLN A 175 16.56 12.08 -9.57
C GLN A 175 17.22 10.96 -8.75
N PRO A 176 17.54 9.83 -9.37
CA PRO A 176 17.02 9.38 -10.67
C PRO A 176 15.52 9.00 -10.56
N THR A 177 14.82 8.90 -11.69
CA THR A 177 13.41 8.47 -11.70
C THR A 177 13.29 6.96 -11.88
N SER A 178 12.18 6.40 -11.37
CA SER A 178 11.92 4.96 -11.43
C SER A 178 11.96 4.42 -12.86
N GLY A 179 12.64 3.29 -13.06
CA GLY A 179 12.74 2.62 -14.36
C GLY A 179 13.84 3.16 -15.28
N GLN A 180 14.58 4.19 -14.87
CA GLN A 180 15.73 4.66 -15.64
C GLN A 180 16.88 3.65 -15.65
N ASN A 181 17.55 3.60 -16.79
CA ASN A 181 18.84 2.95 -16.94
C ASN A 181 19.94 3.94 -16.57
N GLN A 182 20.87 3.49 -15.72
CA GLN A 182 22.01 4.28 -15.27
C GLN A 182 23.30 3.55 -15.63
N PRO A 183 24.31 4.25 -16.17
CA PRO A 183 25.56 3.62 -16.56
C PRO A 183 26.32 3.08 -15.34
N VAL A 184 26.81 1.85 -15.44
CA VAL A 184 27.78 1.30 -14.47
C VAL A 184 29.09 2.09 -14.54
N ASN A 185 29.83 2.11 -13.44
CA ASN A 185 31.11 2.82 -13.32
C ASN A 185 31.01 4.36 -13.47
N THR A 186 29.79 4.91 -13.45
CA THR A 186 29.51 6.34 -13.50
C THR A 186 28.87 6.79 -12.18
N SER A 187 29.15 8.03 -11.79
CA SER A 187 28.53 8.63 -10.62
C SER A 187 27.06 8.96 -10.92
N ILE A 188 26.14 8.42 -10.12
CA ILE A 188 24.71 8.69 -10.24
C ILE A 188 24.33 9.73 -9.19
N THR A 189 23.70 10.80 -9.63
CA THR A 189 23.15 11.81 -8.74
C THR A 189 21.78 11.39 -8.22
N PHE A 190 21.66 11.37 -6.91
CA PHE A 190 20.40 11.25 -6.19
C PHE A 190 20.04 12.61 -5.61
N SER A 191 18.84 13.11 -5.89
CA SER A 191 18.40 14.41 -5.39
C SER A 191 16.90 14.50 -5.18
N GLY A 192 16.50 15.50 -4.41
CA GLY A 192 15.11 15.85 -4.23
C GLY A 192 14.94 17.02 -3.27
N THR A 193 13.73 17.13 -2.73
CA THR A 193 13.35 18.14 -1.75
C THR A 193 12.93 17.49 -0.44
N ALA A 194 13.04 18.24 0.64
CA ALA A 194 12.58 17.84 1.97
C ALA A 194 11.94 19.02 2.69
N LYS A 195 10.95 18.73 3.54
CA LYS A 195 10.34 19.72 4.43
C LYS A 195 11.21 19.92 5.68
N PRO A 196 11.08 21.07 6.38
CA PRO A 196 11.89 21.38 7.57
C PRO A 196 11.84 20.34 8.70
N GLU A 197 10.77 19.55 8.75
CA GLU A 197 10.60 18.46 9.73
C GLU A 197 11.52 17.24 9.47
N VAL A 198 12.10 17.13 8.27
CA VAL A 198 13.05 16.07 7.91
C VAL A 198 14.45 16.47 8.36
N SER A 199 15.00 15.75 9.33
CA SER A 199 16.37 15.96 9.81
C SER A 199 17.38 14.99 9.19
N LYS A 200 16.92 13.80 8.77
CA LYS A 200 17.80 12.74 8.28
C LYS A 200 17.18 11.98 7.12
N ILE A 201 17.98 11.71 6.08
CA ILE A 201 17.61 10.85 4.95
C ILE A 201 18.61 9.70 4.85
N ILE A 202 18.11 8.47 4.80
CA ILE A 202 18.91 7.26 4.57
C ILE A 202 18.53 6.68 3.22
N ALA A 203 19.51 6.40 2.37
CA ALA A 203 19.33 5.72 1.09
C ALA A 203 19.94 4.31 1.15
N LEU A 204 19.16 3.32 0.75
CA LEU A 204 19.50 1.89 0.76
C LEU A 204 19.31 1.27 -0.63
N VAL A 205 20.11 0.26 -0.95
CA VAL A 205 20.00 -0.53 -2.19
C VAL A 205 19.96 -2.03 -1.89
N GLY A 206 19.11 -2.77 -2.62
CA GLY A 206 18.97 -4.23 -2.55
C GLY A 206 17.67 -4.71 -1.87
N PRO A 207 17.29 -5.99 -2.05
CA PRO A 207 16.05 -6.54 -1.53
C PRO A 207 16.04 -6.49 0.01
N GLY A 208 15.19 -5.64 0.59
CA GLY A 208 15.10 -5.44 2.03
C GLY A 208 16.08 -4.41 2.62
N GLY A 209 16.76 -3.59 1.79
CA GLY A 209 17.72 -2.59 2.25
C GLY A 209 19.03 -3.13 2.84
N PRO A 210 19.70 -4.13 2.24
CA PRO A 210 20.90 -4.72 2.81
C PRO A 210 22.11 -3.76 2.84
N PHE A 211 22.17 -2.75 1.96
CA PHE A 211 23.32 -1.85 1.88
C PHE A 211 22.93 -0.37 1.93
N LYS A 212 23.48 0.34 2.91
CA LYS A 212 23.36 1.80 3.01
C LYS A 212 24.33 2.46 2.04
N ILE A 213 23.79 3.26 1.12
CA ILE A 213 24.58 3.99 0.10
C ILE A 213 24.76 5.47 0.45
N ALA A 214 23.88 6.03 1.29
CA ALA A 214 24.03 7.37 1.80
C ALA A 214 23.28 7.56 3.13
N GLU A 215 23.78 8.50 3.92
CA GLU A 215 23.12 9.06 5.09
C GLU A 215 23.36 10.56 5.12
N LEU A 216 22.28 11.34 5.07
CA LEU A 216 22.31 12.80 5.13
C LEU A 216 21.72 13.22 6.47
N THR A 217 22.51 13.86 7.33
CA THR A 217 22.11 14.27 8.70
C THR A 217 21.68 15.74 8.80
N SER A 218 21.53 16.42 7.66
CA SER A 218 21.01 17.79 7.55
C SER A 218 20.43 18.01 6.16
N ALA A 219 19.32 17.33 5.87
CA ALA A 219 18.59 17.55 4.62
C ALA A 219 17.95 18.94 4.67
N GLY A 220 18.59 19.93 4.04
CA GLY A 220 17.95 21.23 3.82
C GLY A 220 16.70 21.11 2.94
N ALA A 221 16.14 22.24 2.52
CA ALA A 221 14.97 22.25 1.63
C ALA A 221 15.20 21.42 0.33
N THR A 222 16.46 21.37 -0.11
CA THR A 222 16.96 20.47 -1.15
C THR A 222 18.01 19.54 -0.56
N TRP A 223 18.09 18.33 -1.11
CA TRP A 223 19.10 17.35 -0.73
C TRP A 223 19.70 16.70 -1.99
N ARG A 224 20.96 16.32 -1.88
CA ARG A 224 21.72 15.71 -2.97
C ARG A 224 22.84 14.82 -2.42
N PHE A 225 23.07 13.69 -3.07
CA PHE A 225 24.32 12.94 -2.96
C PHE A 225 24.62 12.24 -4.28
N ASP A 226 25.89 11.92 -4.50
CA ASP A 226 26.32 11.18 -5.66
C ASP A 226 26.83 9.80 -5.19
N TYR A 227 26.51 8.74 -5.95
CA TYR A 227 26.97 7.39 -5.64
C TYR A 227 27.33 6.63 -6.92
N LYS A 228 28.48 5.96 -6.90
CA LYS A 228 29.01 5.21 -8.03
C LYS A 228 28.83 3.71 -7.83
N PHE A 229 28.16 3.06 -8.77
CA PHE A 229 28.03 1.61 -8.78
C PHE A 229 29.12 0.96 -9.63
N LEU A 230 29.87 0.03 -9.04
CA LEU A 230 30.93 -0.71 -9.75
C LEU A 230 30.41 -1.96 -10.46
N ASN A 231 29.22 -2.44 -10.08
CA ASN A 231 28.65 -3.68 -10.59
C ASN A 231 27.30 -3.42 -11.24
N ARG A 232 27.06 -4.08 -12.38
CA ARG A 232 25.77 -4.09 -13.08
C ARG A 232 24.67 -4.71 -12.24
N GLY A 233 23.43 -4.31 -12.47
CA GLY A 233 22.28 -5.09 -12.04
C GLY A 233 20.96 -4.50 -12.47
N VAL A 234 20.05 -5.40 -12.84
CA VAL A 234 18.75 -5.08 -13.42
C VAL A 234 17.71 -4.96 -12.32
N ASN A 235 16.82 -3.96 -12.43
CA ASN A 235 15.68 -3.79 -11.52
C ASN A 235 16.05 -3.78 -10.03
N ARG A 236 17.22 -3.20 -9.70
CA ARG A 236 17.71 -3.07 -8.32
C ARG A 236 16.74 -2.20 -7.51
N PRO A 237 16.24 -2.69 -6.37
CA PRO A 237 15.36 -1.91 -5.52
C PRO A 237 16.16 -0.90 -4.71
N PHE A 238 15.67 0.34 -4.68
CA PHE A 238 16.16 1.45 -3.87
C PHE A 238 15.11 1.82 -2.84
N THR A 239 15.56 2.19 -1.64
CA THR A 239 14.69 2.64 -0.55
C THR A 239 15.29 3.89 0.08
N PHE A 240 14.49 4.94 0.17
CA PHE A 240 14.83 6.21 0.80
C PHE A 240 13.93 6.39 2.01
N GLN A 241 14.51 6.66 3.16
CA GLN A 241 13.82 6.80 4.44
C GLN A 241 14.12 8.18 5.01
N ALA A 242 13.08 8.97 5.26
CA ALA A 242 13.18 10.29 5.88
C ALA A 242 12.79 10.20 7.37
N TYR A 243 13.58 10.82 8.25
CA TYR A 243 13.40 10.81 9.70
C TYR A 243 13.40 12.24 10.27
N ASN A 244 12.64 12.46 11.34
CA ASN A 244 12.71 13.71 12.12
C ASN A 244 13.86 13.69 13.12
N SER A 245 14.06 14.81 13.84
CA SER A 245 15.16 14.99 14.79
C SER A 245 15.11 14.04 15.99
N SER A 246 13.93 13.50 16.33
CA SER A 246 13.78 12.48 17.38
C SER A 246 14.06 11.05 16.89
N GLY A 247 14.44 10.87 15.62
CA GLY A 247 14.72 9.56 15.02
C GLY A 247 13.46 8.79 14.59
N ARG A 248 12.28 9.42 14.63
CA ARG A 248 11.04 8.83 14.11
C ARG A 248 11.05 8.84 12.59
N LEU A 249 10.78 7.69 11.98
CA LEU A 249 10.55 7.55 10.54
C LEU A 249 9.31 8.36 10.14
N LEU A 250 9.50 9.32 9.22
CA LEU A 250 8.43 10.13 8.67
C LEU A 250 7.86 9.49 7.40
N GLN A 251 8.68 9.24 6.39
CA GLN A 251 8.23 8.76 5.07
C GLN A 251 9.25 7.79 4.47
N THR A 252 8.78 6.87 3.61
CA THR A 252 9.64 5.99 2.81
C THR A 252 9.25 6.06 1.32
N ILE A 253 10.23 6.30 0.45
CA ILE A 253 10.08 6.21 -1.02
C ILE A 253 10.89 5.01 -1.50
N SER A 254 10.33 4.23 -2.42
CA SER A 254 11.02 3.09 -3.00
C SER A 254 10.74 3.01 -4.48
N PHE A 255 11.77 2.71 -5.27
CA PHE A 255 11.68 2.51 -6.71
C PHE A 255 12.77 1.56 -7.17
N ARG A 256 12.77 1.25 -8.47
CA ARG A 256 13.77 0.37 -9.08
C ARG A 256 14.56 1.12 -10.15
N LEU A 257 15.86 0.83 -10.22
CA LEU A 257 16.74 1.29 -11.29
C LEU A 257 17.44 0.09 -11.92
N THR A 258 17.86 0.27 -13.16
CA THR A 258 18.72 -0.67 -13.86
C THR A 258 20.10 -0.03 -14.02
N ILE A 259 21.15 -0.71 -13.54
CA ILE A 259 22.54 -0.28 -13.65
C ILE A 259 23.21 -1.13 -14.72
N ILE A 260 23.59 -0.54 -15.86
CA ILE A 260 24.10 -1.25 -17.06
C ILE A 260 25.41 -0.70 -17.58
#